data_AF-A0A0P7J0Q5-F1
#
_entry.id   AF-A0A0P7J0Q5-F1
#
_cell.length_a   1.000
_cell.length_b   1.000
_cell.length_c   1.000
_cell.angle_alpha   90.00
_cell.angle_beta   90.00
_cell.angle_gamma   90.00
#
_symmetry.space_group_name_H-M   'P 1'
#
loop_
_entity.id
_entity.type
_entity.pdbx_description
1 polymer ?
#
loop_
_entity_poly.entity_id
_entity_poly.type
_entity_poly.pdbx_seq_one_letter_code
_entity_poly.pdbx_strand_id
1 'polypeptide(L)'
;MARNFDCFIIFAEMRTGSNFLESNLDQYPGLKCYGEAFNPYFMVSPKTDSLFGVSTRERDRDPMRLLEAMKEGTEGIPGFRFFHDHDPRVFEALIDDPRCAKVVLTRNHVESYVSRRIANETDQWQLNNVNDVIKKRARFLGWEFERLYYRMKDFQLTIKGRLQRSGQTAFYIDYNDAQDLDVVNGLARYLGEEHQLSAFSGKFKKQNPETIEDKVTNFEMVEQTVQRIDIFDLYRIPNFETGRPPAVTTYVSSDAMRAVFMPIKGAPAASIVHWMNCFGDTSTDFTQKALRQWKRQHKGHRTFTVLRHPVARLHTVFCRHLVAEGPETYHEIKAALRQSYGVDLPDGAPDERWTLEEHKRVFSQFIDFVDRNLKGQTGIRVDAAWASQTAVVQGFAGFALPDHLLREDQLTQGLRGLKDELGIDDSPFPEAEQADQPFALAQVYDTDLEQKLRKTYQRDYMMFGFKPWGK
;
A
#
# COMPACT_ATOMS: atom_id res chain seq x y z
N MET A 1 -1.91 -5.92 -42.33
CA MET A 1 -2.46 -4.94 -41.37
C MET A 1 -1.49 -4.85 -40.20
N ALA A 2 -1.22 -3.66 -39.66
CA ALA A 2 -0.33 -3.53 -38.51
C ALA A 2 -0.97 -4.22 -37.30
N ARG A 3 -0.26 -5.15 -36.66
CA ARG A 3 -0.75 -5.83 -35.45
C ARG A 3 -0.78 -4.84 -34.29
N ASN A 4 -1.85 -4.88 -33.49
CA ASN A 4 -1.99 -4.04 -32.30
C ASN A 4 -1.02 -4.43 -31.17
N PHE A 5 -0.61 -5.70 -31.15
CA PHE A 5 0.27 -6.26 -30.12
C PHE A 5 1.44 -7.03 -30.73
N ASP A 6 2.60 -6.94 -30.07
CA ASP A 6 3.82 -7.69 -30.41
C ASP A 6 3.94 -8.99 -29.62
N CYS A 7 3.33 -9.03 -28.43
CA CYS A 7 3.27 -10.22 -27.58
C CYS A 7 2.08 -10.13 -26.62
N PHE A 8 1.76 -11.23 -25.94
CA PHE A 8 0.77 -11.23 -24.86
C PHE A 8 1.26 -11.97 -23.61
N ILE A 9 0.76 -11.53 -22.46
CA ILE A 9 1.06 -12.12 -21.16
C ILE A 9 -0.23 -12.61 -20.50
N ILE A 10 -0.24 -13.87 -20.06
CA ILE A 10 -1.34 -14.44 -19.28
C ILE A 10 -0.94 -14.43 -17.80
N PHE A 11 -1.43 -13.43 -17.07
CA PHE A 11 -1.35 -13.40 -15.61
C PHE A 11 -2.27 -14.45 -15.04
N ALA A 12 -1.68 -15.48 -14.44
CA ALA A 12 -2.39 -16.63 -13.91
C ALA A 12 -1.70 -17.13 -12.64
N GLU A 13 -2.25 -18.20 -12.07
CA GLU A 13 -1.64 -18.89 -10.93
C GLU A 13 -1.64 -20.41 -11.16
N MET A 14 -0.87 -21.13 -10.36
CA MET A 14 -0.94 -22.59 -10.34
C MET A 14 -2.39 -23.05 -10.15
N ARG A 15 -2.84 -23.99 -11.01
CA ARG A 15 -4.18 -24.61 -10.96
C ARG A 15 -5.36 -23.68 -11.24
N THR A 16 -5.12 -22.50 -11.84
CA THR A 16 -6.19 -21.62 -12.37
C THR A 16 -6.83 -22.11 -13.66
N GLY A 17 -6.28 -23.16 -14.30
CA GLY A 17 -6.70 -23.62 -15.62
C GLY A 17 -5.90 -23.00 -16.78
N SER A 18 -4.80 -22.32 -16.47
CA SER A 18 -3.95 -21.67 -17.47
C SER A 18 -3.41 -22.62 -18.55
N ASN A 19 -3.12 -23.89 -18.23
CA ASN A 19 -2.75 -24.92 -19.22
C ASN A 19 -3.89 -25.22 -20.21
N PHE A 20 -5.14 -25.21 -19.74
CA PHE A 20 -6.29 -25.46 -20.59
C PHE A 20 -6.48 -24.29 -21.57
N LEU A 21 -6.43 -23.06 -21.06
CA LEU A 21 -6.49 -21.85 -21.88
C LEU A 21 -5.38 -21.82 -22.93
N GLU A 22 -4.12 -22.06 -22.50
CA GLU A 22 -2.96 -22.18 -23.40
C GLU A 22 -3.19 -23.19 -24.52
N SER A 23 -3.67 -24.39 -24.19
CA SER A 23 -3.90 -25.45 -25.19
C SER A 23 -4.95 -25.11 -26.24
N ASN A 24 -5.89 -24.22 -25.91
CA ASN A 24 -6.90 -23.74 -26.86
C ASN A 24 -6.41 -22.55 -27.65
N LEU A 25 -5.64 -21.64 -27.05
CA LEU A 25 -4.98 -20.54 -27.76
C LEU A 25 -4.00 -21.05 -28.81
N ASP A 26 -3.32 -22.17 -28.54
CA ASP A 26 -2.41 -22.84 -29.49
C ASP A 26 -3.11 -23.46 -30.72
N GLN A 27 -4.45 -23.47 -30.78
CA GLN A 27 -5.17 -23.90 -31.97
C GLN A 27 -5.37 -22.78 -32.99
N TYR A 28 -5.18 -21.51 -32.60
CA TYR A 28 -5.29 -20.39 -33.52
C TYR A 28 -3.98 -20.22 -34.30
N PRO A 29 -4.02 -20.12 -35.64
CA PRO A 29 -2.80 -20.04 -36.45
C PRO A 29 -1.91 -18.83 -36.14
N GLY A 30 -2.48 -17.69 -35.74
CA GLY A 30 -1.76 -16.46 -35.46
C GLY A 30 -1.31 -16.29 -34.02
N LEU A 31 -1.55 -17.27 -33.14
CA LEU A 31 -1.19 -17.21 -31.73
C LEU A 31 -0.27 -18.36 -31.36
N LYS A 32 0.72 -18.08 -30.49
CA LYS A 32 1.58 -19.15 -29.98
C LYS A 32 1.94 -18.94 -28.51
N CYS A 33 1.63 -19.93 -27.68
CA CYS A 33 2.01 -19.92 -26.27
C CYS A 33 3.31 -20.69 -26.04
N TYR A 34 4.15 -20.16 -25.15
CA TYR A 34 5.42 -20.76 -24.72
C TYR A 34 5.41 -21.06 -23.21
N GLY A 35 4.30 -21.59 -22.69
CA GLY A 35 4.17 -22.01 -21.29
C GLY A 35 4.70 -20.99 -20.28
N GLU A 36 5.46 -21.46 -19.30
CA GLU A 36 6.10 -20.63 -18.27
C GLU A 36 7.54 -20.29 -18.66
N ALA A 37 7.71 -19.54 -19.76
CA ALA A 37 9.03 -19.17 -20.32
C ALA A 37 9.95 -18.45 -19.31
N PHE A 38 9.36 -17.73 -18.34
CA PHE A 38 10.07 -16.92 -17.35
C PHE A 38 9.94 -17.46 -15.91
N ASN A 39 9.67 -18.76 -15.77
CA ASN A 39 9.77 -19.43 -14.48
C ASN A 39 11.25 -19.41 -14.01
N PRO A 40 11.53 -19.04 -12.75
CA PRO A 40 12.91 -18.94 -12.25
C PRO A 40 13.61 -20.30 -12.10
N TYR A 41 12.85 -21.42 -12.10
CA TYR A 41 13.41 -22.76 -11.88
C TYR A 41 13.61 -23.56 -13.16
N PHE A 42 12.87 -23.25 -14.23
CA PHE A 42 12.95 -23.97 -15.51
C PHE A 42 12.48 -23.07 -16.67
N MET A 43 12.62 -23.53 -17.92
CA MET A 43 12.18 -22.78 -19.11
C MET A 43 11.03 -23.50 -19.78
N VAL A 44 9.80 -22.96 -19.79
CA VAL A 44 8.59 -23.62 -20.36
C VAL A 44 8.19 -24.91 -19.63
N SER A 45 9.09 -25.90 -19.56
CA SER A 45 9.01 -27.14 -18.80
C SER A 45 10.40 -27.55 -18.27
N PRO A 46 10.49 -28.46 -17.28
CA PRO A 46 11.78 -28.95 -16.77
C PRO A 46 12.68 -29.67 -17.80
N LYS A 47 12.16 -30.03 -18.98
CA LYS A 47 12.90 -30.74 -20.03
C LYS A 47 13.46 -29.82 -21.14
N THR A 48 13.20 -28.53 -21.05
CA THR A 48 13.53 -27.56 -22.09
C THR A 48 14.73 -26.73 -21.62
N ASP A 49 15.87 -26.92 -22.27
CA ASP A 49 17.13 -26.27 -21.88
C ASP A 49 17.38 -24.94 -22.61
N SER A 50 16.70 -24.73 -23.74
CA SER A 50 16.77 -23.49 -24.53
C SER A 50 15.49 -23.24 -25.32
N LEU A 51 15.23 -21.97 -25.63
CA LEU A 51 14.11 -21.50 -26.43
C LEU A 51 14.60 -20.36 -27.32
N PHE A 52 14.32 -20.41 -28.63
CA PHE A 52 14.83 -19.45 -29.63
C PHE A 52 16.36 -19.23 -29.58
N GLY A 53 17.12 -20.29 -29.28
CA GLY A 53 18.58 -20.21 -29.16
C GLY A 53 19.09 -19.52 -27.90
N VAL A 54 18.20 -19.16 -26.96
CA VAL A 54 18.55 -18.60 -25.65
C VAL A 54 18.46 -19.70 -24.60
N SER A 55 19.56 -19.95 -23.88
CA SER A 55 19.60 -20.90 -22.76
C SER A 55 18.97 -20.33 -21.49
N THR A 56 18.58 -21.21 -20.55
CA THR A 56 18.11 -20.83 -19.20
C THR A 56 19.06 -19.84 -18.52
N ARG A 57 20.38 -20.10 -18.57
CA ARG A 57 21.38 -19.21 -17.96
C ARG A 57 21.44 -17.82 -18.60
N GLU A 58 21.28 -17.75 -19.92
CA GLU A 58 21.28 -16.47 -20.63
C GLU A 58 20.02 -15.66 -20.33
N ARG A 59 18.85 -16.31 -20.32
CA ARG A 59 17.58 -15.70 -19.90
C ARG A 59 17.65 -15.21 -18.46
N ASP A 60 18.20 -16.00 -17.53
CA ASP A 60 18.27 -15.60 -16.12
C ASP A 60 19.20 -14.39 -15.92
N ARG A 61 20.23 -14.25 -16.76
CA ARG A 61 21.06 -13.05 -16.80
C ARG A 61 20.32 -11.85 -17.41
N ASP A 62 19.66 -12.06 -18.53
CA ASP A 62 18.92 -11.02 -19.27
C ASP A 62 17.63 -11.60 -19.90
N PRO A 63 16.47 -11.46 -19.22
CA PRO A 63 15.22 -12.04 -19.71
C PRO A 63 14.67 -11.29 -20.93
N MET A 64 15.08 -10.04 -21.17
CA MET A 64 14.63 -9.28 -22.34
C MET A 64 15.17 -9.87 -23.63
N ARG A 65 16.35 -10.48 -23.58
CA ARG A 65 16.93 -11.17 -24.73
C ARG A 65 16.07 -12.34 -25.20
N LEU A 66 15.46 -13.09 -24.29
CA LEU A 66 14.50 -14.14 -24.64
C LEU A 66 13.18 -13.53 -25.15
N LEU A 67 12.67 -12.48 -24.51
CA LEU A 67 11.43 -11.81 -24.91
C LEU A 67 11.51 -11.30 -26.36
N GLU A 68 12.60 -10.61 -26.73
CA GLU A 68 12.79 -10.12 -28.09
C GLU A 68 12.98 -11.29 -29.09
N ALA A 69 13.75 -12.32 -28.72
CA ALA A 69 13.89 -13.51 -29.56
C ALA A 69 12.55 -14.24 -29.80
N MET A 70 11.64 -14.24 -28.82
CA MET A 70 10.28 -14.75 -28.98
C MET A 70 9.47 -13.89 -29.96
N LYS A 71 9.52 -12.56 -29.85
CA LYS A 71 8.83 -11.64 -30.76
C LYS A 71 9.30 -11.80 -32.21
N GLU A 72 10.60 -11.94 -32.42
CA GLU A 72 11.20 -12.10 -33.75
C GLU A 72 11.00 -13.49 -34.33
N GLY A 73 11.11 -14.53 -33.50
CA GLY A 73 11.13 -15.93 -33.93
C GLY A 73 9.75 -16.58 -34.07
N THR A 74 8.68 -15.95 -33.57
CA THR A 74 7.32 -16.49 -33.65
C THR A 74 6.59 -15.98 -34.89
N GLU A 75 6.14 -16.90 -35.74
CA GLU A 75 5.13 -16.59 -36.74
C GLU A 75 3.77 -16.43 -36.05
N GLY A 76 3.33 -15.18 -35.87
CA GLY A 76 2.15 -14.86 -35.07
C GLY A 76 2.48 -13.96 -33.90
N ILE A 77 1.62 -13.95 -32.88
CA ILE A 77 1.84 -13.22 -31.64
C ILE A 77 2.28 -14.25 -30.58
N PRO A 78 3.52 -14.15 -30.06
CA PRO A 78 3.95 -14.99 -28.95
C PRO A 78 3.28 -14.57 -27.64
N GLY A 79 3.00 -15.54 -26.80
CA GLY A 79 2.64 -15.29 -25.43
C GLY A 79 3.10 -16.37 -24.47
N PHE A 80 2.94 -16.08 -23.18
CA PHE A 80 3.40 -16.96 -22.11
C PHE A 80 2.59 -16.73 -20.85
N ARG A 81 2.60 -17.74 -19.97
CA ARG A 81 2.00 -17.70 -18.64
C ARG A 81 2.98 -17.06 -17.67
N PHE A 82 2.48 -16.13 -16.87
CA PHE A 82 3.22 -15.43 -15.85
C PHE A 82 2.53 -15.56 -14.50
N PHE A 83 3.23 -16.11 -13.51
CA PHE A 83 2.74 -16.23 -12.13
C PHE A 83 3.39 -15.18 -11.22
N HIS A 84 2.81 -14.94 -10.04
CA HIS A 84 3.30 -13.90 -9.12
C HIS A 84 4.77 -14.06 -8.69
N ASP A 85 5.36 -15.25 -8.82
CA ASP A 85 6.73 -15.59 -8.43
C ASP A 85 7.68 -15.80 -9.62
N HIS A 86 7.23 -15.46 -10.84
CA HIS A 86 8.08 -15.43 -12.03
C HIS A 86 9.00 -14.19 -12.04
N ASP A 87 9.93 -14.13 -12.99
CA ASP A 87 10.93 -13.07 -13.04
C ASP A 87 10.28 -11.67 -13.10
N PRO A 88 10.41 -10.85 -12.03
CA PRO A 88 9.72 -9.57 -11.94
C PRO A 88 10.23 -8.56 -12.97
N ARG A 89 11.43 -8.74 -13.54
CA ARG A 89 11.95 -7.85 -14.59
C ARG A 89 11.09 -7.91 -15.85
N VAL A 90 10.47 -9.06 -16.12
CA VAL A 90 9.56 -9.24 -17.27
C VAL A 90 8.22 -8.58 -16.99
N PHE A 91 7.71 -8.71 -15.77
CA PHE A 91 6.50 -7.99 -15.34
C PHE A 91 6.69 -6.47 -15.49
N GLU A 92 7.78 -5.93 -14.96
CA GLU A 92 8.08 -4.50 -15.02
C GLU A 92 8.24 -3.98 -16.45
N ALA A 93 8.81 -4.79 -17.36
CA ALA A 93 8.96 -4.41 -18.76
C ALA A 93 7.63 -4.37 -19.52
N LEU A 94 6.69 -5.27 -19.21
CA LEU A 94 5.50 -5.49 -20.05
C LEU A 94 4.21 -4.87 -19.50
N ILE A 95 4.08 -4.72 -18.18
CA ILE A 95 2.80 -4.30 -17.58
C ILE A 95 2.37 -2.90 -18.06
N ASP A 96 3.32 -1.99 -18.27
CA ASP A 96 3.05 -0.63 -18.74
C ASP A 96 3.19 -0.46 -20.27
N ASP A 97 3.60 -1.51 -21.00
CA ASP A 97 3.82 -1.46 -22.46
C ASP A 97 2.50 -1.66 -23.23
N PRO A 98 1.95 -0.63 -23.92
CA PRO A 98 0.69 -0.75 -24.67
C PRO A 98 0.74 -1.73 -25.84
N ARG A 99 1.94 -2.14 -26.30
CA ARG A 99 2.10 -3.13 -27.38
C ARG A 99 2.11 -4.58 -26.87
N CYS A 100 2.06 -4.79 -25.56
CA CYS A 100 1.85 -6.10 -24.98
C CYS A 100 0.39 -6.27 -24.54
N ALA A 101 -0.31 -7.30 -25.02
CA ALA A 101 -1.67 -7.59 -24.58
C ALA A 101 -1.67 -8.25 -23.18
N LYS A 102 -2.57 -7.81 -22.30
CA LYS A 102 -2.72 -8.39 -20.95
C LYS A 102 -3.94 -9.29 -20.90
N VAL A 103 -3.77 -10.51 -20.40
CA VAL A 103 -4.84 -11.45 -20.09
C VAL A 103 -4.74 -11.79 -18.61
N VAL A 104 -5.83 -11.62 -17.86
CA VAL A 104 -5.87 -11.93 -16.42
C VAL A 104 -6.81 -13.11 -16.22
N LEU A 105 -6.23 -14.27 -15.95
CA LEU A 105 -6.96 -15.51 -15.65
C LEU A 105 -7.15 -15.66 -14.15
N THR A 106 -8.40 -15.74 -13.72
CA THR A 106 -8.76 -15.93 -12.30
C THR A 106 -9.48 -17.25 -12.07
N ARG A 107 -9.48 -17.70 -10.81
CA ARG A 107 -10.24 -18.87 -10.37
C ARG A 107 -10.60 -18.70 -8.90
N ASN A 108 -11.64 -19.38 -8.44
CA ASN A 108 -11.91 -19.54 -7.03
C ASN A 108 -10.64 -19.99 -6.27
N HIS A 109 -10.20 -19.16 -5.32
CA HIS A 109 -8.95 -19.38 -4.58
C HIS A 109 -8.99 -20.65 -3.72
N VAL A 110 -10.15 -20.99 -3.14
CA VAL A 110 -10.32 -22.20 -2.32
C VAL A 110 -10.15 -23.43 -3.20
N GLU A 111 -10.81 -23.47 -4.37
CA GLU A 111 -10.65 -24.58 -5.31
C GLU A 111 -9.21 -24.75 -5.79
N SER A 112 -8.54 -23.64 -6.11
CA SER A 112 -7.16 -23.65 -6.58
C SER A 112 -6.21 -24.18 -5.50
N TYR A 113 -6.40 -23.74 -4.24
CA TYR A 113 -5.62 -24.20 -3.10
C TYR A 113 -5.84 -25.69 -2.79
N VAL A 114 -7.10 -26.12 -2.71
CA VAL A 114 -7.44 -27.53 -2.45
C VAL A 114 -6.89 -28.43 -3.57
N SER A 115 -7.04 -28.02 -4.83
CA SER A 115 -6.46 -28.77 -5.94
C SER A 115 -4.93 -28.85 -5.86
N ARG A 116 -4.25 -27.79 -5.42
CA ARG A 116 -2.79 -27.79 -5.21
C ARG A 116 -2.39 -28.74 -4.09
N ARG A 117 -3.12 -28.73 -2.97
CA ARG A 117 -2.87 -29.62 -1.82
C ARG A 117 -3.03 -31.08 -2.20
N ILE A 118 -4.09 -31.42 -2.95
CA ILE A 118 -4.30 -32.79 -3.46
C ILE A 118 -3.12 -33.20 -4.34
N ALA A 119 -2.71 -32.36 -5.31
CA ALA A 119 -1.59 -32.67 -6.20
C ALA A 119 -0.27 -32.90 -5.44
N ASN A 120 0.02 -32.07 -4.43
CA ASN A 120 1.21 -32.23 -3.59
C ASN A 120 1.18 -33.52 -2.74
N GLU A 121 -0.01 -34.01 -2.37
CA GLU A 121 -0.18 -35.24 -1.60
C GLU A 121 -0.28 -36.50 -2.47
N THR A 122 -0.46 -36.36 -3.78
CA THR A 122 -0.64 -37.46 -4.74
C THR A 122 0.48 -37.62 -5.76
N ASP A 123 1.44 -36.69 -5.85
CA ASP A 123 2.47 -36.62 -6.91
C ASP A 123 1.90 -36.63 -8.35
N GLN A 124 0.60 -36.36 -8.52
CA GLN A 124 -0.05 -36.33 -9.83
C GLN A 124 -0.12 -34.90 -10.38
N TRP A 125 0.82 -34.56 -11.28
CA TRP A 125 0.92 -33.23 -11.89
C TRP A 125 0.14 -33.08 -13.21
N GLN A 126 -0.20 -34.18 -13.88
CA GLN A 126 -1.05 -34.23 -15.09
C GLN A 126 -1.86 -35.53 -15.14
N LEU A 127 -3.20 -35.43 -15.18
CA LEU A 127 -4.10 -36.57 -15.32
C LEU A 127 -4.50 -36.71 -16.80
N ASN A 128 -3.85 -37.64 -17.51
CA ASN A 128 -4.19 -37.97 -18.91
C ASN A 128 -5.34 -38.99 -19.03
N ASN A 129 -5.74 -39.64 -17.92
CA ASN A 129 -6.77 -40.68 -17.91
C ASN A 129 -7.77 -40.47 -16.77
N VAL A 130 -9.06 -40.56 -17.09
CA VAL A 130 -10.19 -40.35 -16.15
C VAL A 130 -10.34 -41.52 -15.17
N ASN A 131 -9.74 -42.67 -15.47
CA ASN A 131 -9.89 -43.90 -14.67
C ASN A 131 -8.88 -44.03 -13.50
N ASP A 132 -7.88 -43.15 -13.40
CA ASP A 132 -6.84 -43.19 -12.36
C ASP A 132 -6.96 -42.02 -11.36
N VAL A 133 -8.17 -41.50 -11.15
CA VAL A 133 -8.41 -40.47 -10.12
C VAL A 133 -8.27 -41.13 -8.75
N ILE A 134 -7.11 -40.97 -8.13
CA ILE A 134 -6.94 -41.26 -6.71
C ILE A 134 -7.84 -40.28 -5.95
N LYS A 135 -8.96 -40.76 -5.43
CA LYS A 135 -9.88 -40.03 -4.56
C LYS A 135 -9.25 -39.78 -3.19
N LYS A 136 -8.14 -39.04 -3.16
CA LYS A 136 -7.50 -38.60 -1.92
C LYS A 136 -8.02 -37.22 -1.55
N ARG A 137 -8.60 -37.15 -0.36
CA ARG A 137 -8.93 -35.89 0.31
C ARG A 137 -7.64 -35.28 0.84
N ALA A 138 -7.47 -33.98 0.67
CA ALA A 138 -6.34 -33.27 1.25
C ALA A 138 -6.71 -32.59 2.57
N ARG A 139 -5.72 -32.39 3.43
CA ARG A 139 -5.93 -31.56 4.63
C ARG A 139 -5.82 -30.08 4.27
N PHE A 140 -6.84 -29.30 4.62
CA PHE A 140 -6.84 -27.84 4.45
C PHE A 140 -6.09 -27.15 5.60
N LEU A 141 -5.14 -26.28 5.28
CA LEU A 141 -4.38 -25.50 6.26
C LEU A 141 -4.73 -24.00 6.14
N GLY A 142 -5.53 -23.49 7.07
CA GLY A 142 -6.05 -22.12 6.98
C GLY A 142 -4.99 -21.03 6.92
N TRP A 143 -3.93 -21.11 7.73
CA TRP A 143 -2.84 -20.14 7.71
C TRP A 143 -2.07 -20.13 6.38
N GLU A 144 -1.92 -21.30 5.73
CA GLU A 144 -1.24 -21.43 4.44
C GLU A 144 -2.10 -20.81 3.33
N PHE A 145 -3.41 -21.08 3.39
CA PHE A 145 -4.40 -20.52 2.48
C PHE A 145 -4.48 -18.98 2.62
N GLU A 146 -4.61 -18.44 3.83
CA GLU A 146 -4.65 -17.00 4.08
C GLU A 146 -3.41 -16.29 3.50
N ARG A 147 -2.22 -16.83 3.77
CA ARG A 147 -0.96 -16.27 3.24
C ARG A 147 -0.93 -16.28 1.71
N LEU A 148 -1.40 -17.36 1.08
CA LEU A 148 -1.47 -17.47 -0.37
C LEU A 148 -2.50 -16.50 -0.96
N TYR A 149 -3.67 -16.43 -0.34
CA TYR A 149 -4.77 -15.57 -0.76
C TYR A 149 -4.34 -14.11 -0.77
N TYR A 150 -3.75 -13.60 0.31
CA TYR A 150 -3.31 -12.20 0.37
C TYR A 150 -2.18 -11.91 -0.62
N ARG A 151 -1.25 -12.86 -0.84
CA ARG A 151 -0.21 -12.70 -1.88
C ARG A 151 -0.81 -12.57 -3.28
N MET A 152 -1.77 -13.43 -3.62
CA MET A 152 -2.48 -13.36 -4.90
C MET A 152 -3.29 -12.06 -5.03
N LYS A 153 -3.96 -11.65 -3.96
CA LYS A 153 -4.72 -10.39 -3.89
C LYS A 153 -3.82 -9.17 -4.13
N ASP A 154 -2.67 -9.11 -3.48
CA ASP A 154 -1.71 -8.01 -3.64
C ASP A 154 -1.17 -7.92 -5.06
N PHE A 155 -0.90 -9.06 -5.70
CA PHE A 155 -0.47 -9.09 -7.10
C PHE A 155 -1.58 -8.62 -8.05
N GLN A 156 -2.82 -9.06 -7.85
CA GLN A 156 -3.98 -8.59 -8.62
C GLN A 156 -4.23 -7.08 -8.46
N LEU A 157 -4.08 -6.55 -7.24
CA LEU A 157 -4.15 -5.10 -6.98
C LEU A 157 -3.02 -4.35 -7.67
N THR A 158 -1.82 -4.94 -7.73
CA THR A 158 -0.68 -4.36 -8.45
C THR A 158 -0.96 -4.27 -9.94
N ILE A 159 -1.46 -5.35 -10.57
CA ILE A 159 -1.87 -5.35 -11.99
C ILE A 159 -2.92 -4.26 -12.23
N LYS A 160 -4.01 -4.26 -11.45
CA LYS A 160 -5.08 -3.25 -11.56
C LYS A 160 -4.53 -1.83 -11.46
N GLY A 161 -3.70 -1.56 -10.44
CA GLY A 161 -3.14 -0.24 -10.21
C GLY A 161 -2.15 0.22 -11.29
N ARG A 162 -1.44 -0.70 -11.97
CA ARG A 162 -0.56 -0.39 -13.10
C ARG A 162 -1.35 -0.11 -14.37
N LEU A 163 -2.35 -0.94 -14.69
CA LEU A 163 -3.24 -0.73 -15.82
C LEU A 163 -3.99 0.60 -15.73
N GLN A 164 -4.52 0.94 -14.55
CA GLN A 164 -5.22 2.21 -14.31
C GLN A 164 -4.31 3.44 -14.52
N ARG A 165 -3.06 3.39 -14.05
CA ARG A 165 -2.12 4.52 -14.19
C ARG A 165 -1.59 4.68 -15.61
N SER A 166 -1.42 3.58 -16.34
CA SER A 166 -0.96 3.59 -17.73
C SER A 166 -2.09 3.78 -18.75
N GLY A 167 -3.36 3.81 -18.30
CA GLY A 167 -4.52 3.94 -19.20
C GLY A 167 -4.79 2.70 -20.05
N GLN A 168 -4.33 1.53 -19.60
CA GLN A 168 -4.49 0.26 -20.29
C GLN A 168 -5.62 -0.58 -19.70
N THR A 169 -6.06 -1.59 -20.45
CA THR A 169 -6.99 -2.62 -19.98
C THR A 169 -6.39 -4.02 -20.17
N ALA A 170 -7.00 -5.01 -19.53
CA ALA A 170 -6.70 -6.43 -19.73
C ALA A 170 -7.98 -7.18 -20.12
N PHE A 171 -7.82 -8.31 -20.80
CA PHE A 171 -8.90 -9.26 -20.98
C PHE A 171 -9.01 -10.11 -19.71
N TYR A 172 -10.08 -9.90 -18.95
CA TYR A 172 -10.36 -10.68 -17.75
C TYR A 172 -11.15 -11.92 -18.14
N ILE A 173 -10.69 -13.08 -17.69
CA ILE A 173 -11.32 -14.37 -17.93
C ILE A 173 -11.22 -15.20 -16.66
N ASP A 174 -12.27 -15.90 -16.28
CA ASP A 174 -12.19 -16.86 -15.19
C ASP A 174 -12.13 -18.32 -15.70
N TYR A 175 -11.92 -19.26 -14.80
CA TYR A 175 -11.83 -20.69 -15.13
C TYR A 175 -13.10 -21.27 -15.77
N ASN A 176 -14.27 -20.76 -15.43
CA ASN A 176 -15.55 -21.18 -16.01
C ASN A 176 -15.72 -20.56 -17.40
N ASP A 177 -15.41 -19.27 -17.53
CA ASP A 177 -15.43 -18.55 -18.80
C ASP A 177 -14.46 -19.16 -19.82
N ALA A 178 -13.29 -19.65 -19.37
CA ALA A 178 -12.33 -20.33 -20.23
C ALA A 178 -12.88 -21.62 -20.87
N GLN A 179 -13.98 -22.19 -20.34
CA GLN A 179 -14.69 -23.35 -20.89
C GLN A 179 -15.83 -22.96 -21.84
N ASP A 180 -16.06 -21.66 -22.06
CA ASP A 180 -16.97 -21.14 -23.05
C ASP A 180 -16.20 -20.82 -24.34
N LEU A 181 -16.56 -21.49 -25.43
CA LEU A 181 -15.88 -21.33 -26.72
C LEU A 181 -16.04 -19.92 -27.28
N ASP A 182 -17.17 -19.26 -27.04
CA ASP A 182 -17.42 -17.91 -27.52
C ASP A 182 -16.56 -16.88 -26.77
N VAL A 183 -16.32 -17.11 -25.48
CA VAL A 183 -15.39 -16.27 -24.70
C VAL A 183 -13.95 -16.48 -25.15
N VAL A 184 -13.53 -17.72 -25.41
CA VAL A 184 -12.17 -18.01 -25.94
C VAL A 184 -11.97 -17.43 -27.33
N ASN A 185 -12.97 -17.49 -28.22
CA ASN A 185 -12.97 -16.79 -29.51
C ASN A 185 -12.96 -15.25 -29.31
N GLY A 186 -13.60 -14.74 -28.26
CA GLY A 186 -13.52 -13.33 -27.85
C GLY A 186 -12.11 -12.91 -27.44
N LEU A 187 -11.42 -13.74 -26.66
CA LEU A 187 -10.02 -13.54 -26.29
C LEU A 187 -9.10 -13.56 -27.52
N ALA A 188 -9.29 -14.50 -28.44
CA ALA A 188 -8.50 -14.56 -29.67
C ALA A 188 -8.66 -13.27 -30.50
N ARG A 189 -9.90 -12.78 -30.66
CA ARG A 189 -10.16 -11.49 -31.33
C ARG A 189 -9.52 -10.30 -30.61
N TYR A 190 -9.55 -10.28 -29.28
CA TYR A 190 -8.84 -9.27 -28.50
C TYR A 190 -7.34 -9.29 -28.79
N LEU A 191 -6.74 -10.47 -28.95
CA LEU A 191 -5.34 -10.63 -29.33
C LEU A 191 -5.06 -10.30 -30.81
N GLY A 192 -6.10 -10.04 -31.62
CA GLY A 192 -5.95 -9.69 -33.04
C GLY A 192 -5.99 -10.89 -33.99
N GLU A 193 -6.50 -12.04 -33.55
CA GLU A 193 -6.78 -13.20 -34.40
C GLU A 193 -8.15 -13.08 -35.07
N GLU A 194 -8.23 -13.46 -36.35
CA GLU A 194 -9.46 -13.41 -37.15
C GLU A 194 -10.12 -14.81 -37.25
N HIS A 195 -9.34 -15.88 -37.10
CA HIS A 195 -9.85 -17.24 -37.09
C HIS A 195 -10.74 -17.51 -35.87
N GLN A 196 -11.77 -18.34 -36.06
CA GLN A 196 -12.67 -18.78 -34.99
C GLN A 196 -12.67 -20.29 -34.89
N LEU A 197 -12.53 -20.80 -33.66
CA LEU A 197 -12.64 -22.22 -33.37
C LEU A 197 -14.12 -22.62 -33.28
N SER A 198 -14.43 -23.79 -33.81
CA SER A 198 -15.75 -24.44 -33.68
C SER A 198 -15.78 -25.53 -32.59
N ALA A 199 -14.62 -25.92 -32.05
CA ALA A 199 -14.50 -26.87 -30.96
C ALA A 199 -13.17 -26.68 -30.18
N PHE A 200 -13.15 -27.13 -28.92
CA PHE A 200 -11.93 -27.17 -28.10
C PHE A 200 -10.96 -28.28 -28.53
N SER A 201 -9.70 -28.17 -28.12
CA SER A 201 -8.59 -29.06 -28.54
C SER A 201 -8.74 -30.51 -28.10
N GLY A 202 -9.76 -30.84 -27.29
CA GLY A 202 -10.02 -32.18 -26.74
C GLY A 202 -8.95 -32.71 -25.77
N LYS A 203 -7.80 -32.02 -25.65
CA LYS A 203 -6.63 -32.42 -24.84
C LYS A 203 -6.90 -32.39 -23.33
N PHE A 204 -7.88 -31.61 -22.90
CA PHE A 204 -8.27 -31.49 -21.49
C PHE A 204 -9.78 -31.72 -21.36
N LYS A 205 -10.16 -32.79 -20.64
CA LYS A 205 -11.55 -33.07 -20.27
C LYS A 205 -11.86 -32.46 -18.90
N LYS A 206 -13.12 -32.05 -18.70
CA LYS A 206 -13.65 -31.51 -17.44
C LYS A 206 -13.31 -32.46 -16.28
N GLN A 207 -12.48 -32.01 -15.34
CA GLN A 207 -12.01 -32.81 -14.21
C GLN A 207 -12.71 -32.40 -12.90
N ASN A 208 -13.27 -33.42 -12.24
CA ASN A 208 -13.89 -33.50 -10.92
C ASN A 208 -15.17 -32.69 -10.65
N PRO A 209 -16.37 -33.30 -10.84
CA PRO A 209 -17.67 -32.74 -10.41
C PRO A 209 -17.88 -32.71 -8.88
N GLU A 210 -16.89 -33.16 -8.11
CA GLU A 210 -16.93 -33.24 -6.64
C GLU A 210 -16.91 -31.84 -6.00
N THR A 211 -17.65 -31.69 -4.89
CA THR A 211 -17.68 -30.45 -4.11
C THR A 211 -16.36 -30.23 -3.38
N ILE A 212 -16.15 -29.04 -2.79
CA ILE A 212 -14.97 -28.79 -1.95
C ILE A 212 -15.00 -29.64 -0.68
N GLU A 213 -16.18 -29.86 -0.11
CA GLU A 213 -16.40 -30.71 1.05
C GLU A 213 -15.91 -32.14 0.79
N ASP A 214 -16.22 -32.70 -0.39
CA ASP A 214 -15.78 -34.04 -0.79
C ASP A 214 -14.26 -34.17 -0.96
N LYS A 215 -13.56 -33.04 -1.17
CA LYS A 215 -12.13 -32.94 -1.50
C LYS A 215 -11.23 -32.69 -0.29
N VAL A 216 -11.78 -32.34 0.87
CA VAL A 216 -11.00 -32.02 2.07
C VAL A 216 -11.37 -32.89 3.25
N THR A 217 -10.43 -33.12 4.17
CA THR A 217 -10.68 -33.91 5.39
C THR A 217 -11.26 -33.09 6.55
N ASN A 218 -11.27 -31.76 6.45
CA ASN A 218 -11.60 -30.82 7.53
C ASN A 218 -12.30 -29.57 6.95
N PHE A 219 -13.51 -29.76 6.40
CA PHE A 219 -14.25 -28.70 5.71
C PHE A 219 -14.60 -27.52 6.63
N GLU A 220 -14.84 -27.76 7.92
CA GLU A 220 -15.13 -26.71 8.90
C GLU A 220 -13.98 -25.69 9.01
N MET A 221 -12.73 -26.13 8.81
CA MET A 221 -11.57 -25.24 8.78
C MET A 221 -11.59 -24.31 7.56
N VAL A 222 -12.14 -24.77 6.43
CA VAL A 222 -12.33 -23.94 5.23
C VAL A 222 -13.31 -22.81 5.56
N GLU A 223 -14.47 -23.15 6.10
CA GLU A 223 -15.51 -22.18 6.46
C GLU A 223 -15.00 -21.13 7.45
N GLN A 224 -14.37 -21.56 8.55
CA GLN A 224 -13.79 -20.67 9.55
C GLN A 224 -12.74 -19.73 8.96
N THR A 225 -11.92 -20.24 8.04
CA THR A 225 -10.87 -19.44 7.40
C THR A 225 -11.46 -18.43 6.43
N VAL A 226 -12.42 -18.83 5.60
CA VAL A 226 -13.09 -17.92 4.65
C VAL A 226 -13.88 -16.83 5.37
N GLN A 227 -14.54 -17.14 6.49
CA GLN A 227 -15.26 -16.14 7.30
C GLN A 227 -14.34 -15.07 7.91
N ARG A 228 -13.06 -15.40 8.18
CA ARG A 228 -12.07 -14.43 8.68
C ARG A 228 -11.49 -13.55 7.58
N ILE A 229 -11.55 -13.99 6.32
CA ILE A 229 -11.05 -13.20 5.20
C ILE A 229 -11.98 -12.02 4.99
N ASP A 230 -11.41 -10.82 5.02
CA ASP A 230 -12.14 -9.61 4.68
C ASP A 230 -12.29 -9.50 3.16
N ILE A 231 -13.27 -10.23 2.63
CA ILE A 231 -13.55 -10.31 1.19
C ILE A 231 -13.89 -8.93 0.62
N PHE A 232 -14.51 -8.08 1.44
CA PHE A 232 -15.00 -6.75 1.06
C PHE A 232 -14.04 -5.62 1.46
N ASP A 233 -12.90 -5.93 2.09
CA ASP A 233 -12.00 -4.95 2.69
C ASP A 233 -12.72 -3.97 3.66
N LEU A 234 -13.75 -4.43 4.39
CA LEU A 234 -14.54 -3.59 5.31
C LEU A 234 -13.75 -3.15 6.55
N TYR A 235 -12.77 -3.96 6.98
CA TYR A 235 -11.83 -3.61 8.06
C TYR A 235 -10.71 -2.71 7.57
N ARG A 236 -10.53 -2.58 6.25
CA ARG A 236 -9.71 -1.50 5.69
C ARG A 236 -10.50 -0.22 5.92
N ILE A 237 -10.31 0.40 7.09
CA ILE A 237 -10.78 1.76 7.36
C ILE A 237 -10.36 2.58 6.13
N PRO A 238 -11.30 3.02 5.27
CA PRO A 238 -10.92 3.70 4.07
C PRO A 238 -10.21 4.96 4.53
N ASN A 239 -8.92 5.05 4.22
CA ASN A 239 -8.16 6.24 4.55
C ASN A 239 -8.52 7.30 3.53
N PHE A 240 -9.61 8.01 3.78
CA PHE A 240 -10.01 9.16 2.99
C PHE A 240 -9.06 10.35 3.19
N GLU A 241 -8.24 10.31 4.25
CA GLU A 241 -7.17 11.28 4.43
C GLU A 241 -6.12 11.08 3.34
N THR A 242 -5.87 12.12 2.56
CA THR A 242 -4.90 12.11 1.47
C THR A 242 -3.51 11.75 1.99
N GLY A 243 -2.82 10.81 1.32
CA GLY A 243 -1.44 10.47 1.64
C GLY A 243 -0.53 11.69 1.56
N ARG A 244 0.45 11.79 2.48
CA ARG A 244 1.32 12.96 2.57
C ARG A 244 2.68 12.70 1.91
N PRO A 245 3.27 13.70 1.23
CA PRO A 245 4.64 13.58 0.75
C PRO A 245 5.62 13.62 1.95
N PRO A 246 6.89 13.21 1.77
CA PRO A 246 7.86 13.13 2.86
C PRO A 246 8.26 14.46 3.52
N ALA A 247 7.84 15.61 2.97
CA ALA A 247 8.07 16.95 3.53
C ALA A 247 9.54 17.24 3.92
N VAL A 248 10.52 16.75 3.13
CA VAL A 248 11.97 16.85 3.44
C VAL A 248 12.44 18.29 3.70
N THR A 249 11.78 19.29 3.11
CA THR A 249 12.10 20.71 3.34
C THR A 249 11.90 21.14 4.79
N THR A 250 11.04 20.46 5.54
CA THR A 250 10.80 20.79 6.96
C THR A 250 11.77 20.09 7.90
N TYR A 251 12.63 19.20 7.41
CA TYR A 251 13.53 18.45 8.28
C TYR A 251 14.64 19.37 8.78
N VAL A 252 15.07 19.13 10.02
CA VAL A 252 16.12 19.90 10.68
C VAL A 252 17.27 18.97 11.02
N SER A 253 18.47 19.25 10.53
CA SER A 253 19.66 18.47 10.89
C SER A 253 20.57 19.25 11.84
N SER A 254 21.30 18.52 12.68
CA SER A 254 22.42 19.04 13.47
C SER A 254 23.65 18.20 13.19
N ASP A 255 24.72 18.84 12.73
CA ASP A 255 26.00 18.18 12.45
C ASP A 255 26.69 17.76 13.75
N ALA A 256 26.61 18.62 14.77
CA ALA A 256 27.19 18.36 16.09
C ALA A 256 26.57 17.13 16.77
N MET A 257 25.23 17.00 16.69
CA MET A 257 24.54 15.83 17.23
C MET A 257 24.55 14.64 16.26
N ARG A 258 24.84 14.89 14.98
CA ARG A 258 24.63 13.91 13.88
C ARG A 258 23.21 13.37 13.89
N ALA A 259 22.23 14.27 14.06
CA ALA A 259 20.82 13.92 14.15
C ALA A 259 19.98 14.69 13.12
N VAL A 260 18.87 14.10 12.71
CA VAL A 260 17.85 14.74 11.88
C VAL A 260 16.51 14.63 12.57
N PHE A 261 15.93 15.77 12.91
CA PHE A 261 14.57 15.89 13.42
C PHE A 261 13.58 16.05 12.26
N MET A 262 12.52 15.25 12.29
CA MET A 262 11.44 15.25 11.29
C MET A 262 10.17 15.80 11.95
N PRO A 263 9.92 17.12 11.91
CA PRO A 263 8.89 17.73 12.73
C PRO A 263 7.48 17.36 12.30
N ILE A 264 6.61 17.19 13.29
CA ILE A 264 5.16 17.13 13.12
C ILE A 264 4.62 18.50 13.54
N LYS A 265 3.92 19.20 12.64
CA LYS A 265 3.28 20.48 12.98
C LYS A 265 2.27 20.29 14.12
N GLY A 266 2.30 21.20 15.09
CA GLY A 266 1.47 21.13 16.30
C GLY A 266 2.03 20.22 17.41
N ALA A 267 3.16 19.54 17.17
CA ALA A 267 3.98 18.94 18.22
C ALA A 267 5.09 19.93 18.64
N PRO A 268 5.94 19.65 19.66
CA PRO A 268 6.86 20.64 20.25
C PRO A 268 8.11 20.92 19.39
N ALA A 269 7.92 21.22 18.10
CA ALA A 269 9.00 21.36 17.14
C ALA A 269 9.93 22.53 17.46
N ALA A 270 9.39 23.67 17.90
CA ALA A 270 10.19 24.84 18.24
C ALA A 270 11.13 24.56 19.44
N SER A 271 10.61 23.92 20.49
CA SER A 271 11.41 23.52 21.65
C SER A 271 12.53 22.54 21.27
N ILE A 272 12.23 21.53 20.42
CA ILE A 272 13.24 20.58 19.93
C ILE A 272 14.31 21.28 19.08
N VAL A 273 13.93 22.17 18.17
CA VAL A 273 14.90 22.89 17.33
C VAL A 273 15.77 23.82 18.18
N HIS A 274 15.18 24.51 19.15
CA HIS A 274 15.95 25.33 20.10
C HIS A 274 16.96 24.47 20.89
N TRP A 275 16.52 23.33 21.40
CA TRP A 275 17.39 22.37 22.08
C TRP A 275 18.51 21.83 21.17
N MET A 276 18.22 21.50 19.91
CA MET A 276 19.26 21.07 18.96
C MET A 276 20.30 22.16 18.70
N ASN A 277 19.88 23.43 18.66
CA ASN A 277 20.79 24.57 18.51
C ASN A 277 21.72 24.76 19.72
N CYS A 278 21.39 24.23 20.90
CA CYS A 278 22.30 24.24 22.05
C CYS A 278 23.57 23.41 21.83
N PHE A 279 23.56 22.48 20.87
CA PHE A 279 24.72 21.63 20.53
C PHE A 279 25.53 22.16 19.35
N GLY A 280 24.96 23.06 18.56
CA GLY A 280 25.56 23.63 17.36
C GLY A 280 24.50 24.00 16.32
N ASP A 281 24.93 24.70 15.26
CA ASP A 281 24.01 25.22 14.25
C ASP A 281 23.17 24.11 13.60
N THR A 282 21.88 24.41 13.43
CA THR A 282 20.95 23.55 12.70
C THR A 282 20.81 23.98 11.26
N SER A 283 20.58 23.02 10.36
CA SER A 283 20.31 23.25 8.94
C SER A 283 18.87 22.85 8.60
N THR A 284 18.22 23.63 7.73
CA THR A 284 16.83 23.43 7.28
C THR A 284 16.73 23.44 5.75
N ASP A 285 15.50 23.37 5.21
CA ASP A 285 15.20 23.58 3.78
C ASP A 285 15.91 22.62 2.82
N PHE A 286 16.07 21.37 3.25
CA PHE A 286 16.71 20.36 2.44
C PHE A 286 15.91 19.98 1.19
N THR A 287 16.63 19.79 0.09
CA THR A 287 16.16 18.94 -1.01
C THR A 287 16.45 17.47 -0.69
N GLN A 288 15.72 16.54 -1.32
CA GLN A 288 15.99 15.10 -1.16
C GLN A 288 17.44 14.72 -1.50
N LYS A 289 18.04 15.38 -2.50
CA LYS A 289 19.43 15.17 -2.90
C LYS A 289 20.40 15.66 -1.82
N ALA A 290 20.18 16.86 -1.31
CA ALA A 290 21.02 17.46 -0.26
C ALA A 290 20.97 16.62 1.02
N LEU A 291 19.79 16.20 1.46
CA LEU A 291 19.69 15.37 2.67
C LEU A 291 20.30 13.97 2.49
N ARG A 292 20.21 13.36 1.29
CA ARG A 292 20.92 12.10 0.99
C ARG A 292 22.44 12.28 1.06
N GLN A 293 22.96 13.41 0.59
CA GLN A 293 24.39 13.73 0.68
C GLN A 293 24.82 13.92 2.14
N TRP A 294 24.05 14.69 2.91
CA TRP A 294 24.28 14.89 4.33
C TRP A 294 24.35 13.56 5.10
N LYS A 295 23.37 12.66 4.89
CA LYS A 295 23.35 11.32 5.51
C LYS A 295 24.53 10.44 5.13
N ARG A 296 25.13 10.63 3.94
CA ARG A 296 26.34 9.89 3.52
C ARG A 296 27.58 10.40 4.23
N GLN A 297 27.66 11.70 4.48
CA GLN A 297 28.77 12.34 5.18
C GLN A 297 28.71 12.08 6.70
N HIS A 298 27.51 11.87 7.26
CA HIS A 298 27.28 11.67 8.70
C HIS A 298 26.90 10.22 9.04
N LYS A 299 27.73 9.23 8.70
CA LYS A 299 27.42 7.79 8.85
C LYS A 299 27.14 7.34 10.29
N GLY A 300 25.94 6.84 10.56
CA GLY A 300 25.51 6.50 11.93
C GLY A 300 24.69 7.62 12.57
N HIS A 301 24.29 8.61 11.79
CA HIS A 301 23.28 9.60 12.19
C HIS A 301 22.01 8.92 12.71
N ARG A 302 21.27 9.64 13.55
CA ARG A 302 19.92 9.23 13.99
C ARG A 302 18.86 10.17 13.46
N THR A 303 17.72 9.62 13.12
CA THR A 303 16.53 10.34 12.70
C THR A 303 15.45 10.16 13.75
N PHE A 304 14.75 11.23 14.11
CA PHE A 304 13.72 11.13 15.13
C PHE A 304 12.57 12.11 14.88
N THR A 305 11.45 11.85 15.52
CA THR A 305 10.31 12.76 15.58
C THR A 305 9.65 12.67 16.96
N VAL A 306 8.78 13.63 17.28
CA VAL A 306 8.08 13.71 18.56
C VAL A 306 6.57 13.75 18.28
N LEU A 307 5.86 12.78 18.85
CA LEU A 307 4.40 12.73 18.87
C LEU A 307 3.87 13.56 20.04
N ARG A 308 2.76 14.27 19.81
CA ARG A 308 1.95 14.91 20.86
C ARG A 308 0.62 14.20 20.98
N HIS A 309 0.02 14.15 22.18
CA HIS A 309 -1.32 13.61 22.33
C HIS A 309 -2.31 14.31 21.37
N PRO A 310 -3.19 13.61 20.62
CA PRO A 310 -4.02 14.23 19.59
C PRO A 310 -4.84 15.43 20.07
N VAL A 311 -5.36 15.37 21.29
CA VAL A 311 -6.10 16.48 21.92
C VAL A 311 -5.23 17.71 22.16
N ALA A 312 -4.08 17.53 22.80
CA ALA A 312 -3.10 18.61 23.02
C ALA A 312 -2.64 19.22 21.71
N ARG A 313 -2.38 18.38 20.71
CA ARG A 313 -1.94 18.83 19.39
C ARG A 313 -2.97 19.70 18.71
N LEU A 314 -4.23 19.25 18.64
CA LEU A 314 -5.25 20.05 17.96
C LEU A 314 -5.56 21.34 18.72
N HIS A 315 -5.55 21.31 20.05
CA HIS A 315 -5.77 22.48 20.87
C HIS A 315 -4.67 23.55 20.67
N THR A 316 -3.39 23.14 20.64
CA THR A 316 -2.29 24.06 20.31
C THR A 316 -2.46 24.64 18.90
N VAL A 317 -2.83 23.83 17.92
CA VAL A 317 -3.07 24.31 16.54
C VAL A 317 -4.21 25.32 16.48
N PHE A 318 -5.31 25.05 17.19
CA PHE A 318 -6.44 25.95 17.31
C PHE A 318 -6.02 27.29 17.94
N CYS A 319 -5.34 27.24 19.09
CA CYS A 319 -4.88 28.44 19.78
C CYS A 319 -3.89 29.24 18.95
N ARG A 320 -2.87 28.60 18.39
CA ARG A 320 -1.74 29.25 17.70
C ARG A 320 -2.10 29.80 16.33
N HIS A 321 -2.85 29.04 15.53
CA HIS A 321 -3.07 29.38 14.12
C HIS A 321 -4.43 30.02 13.85
N LEU A 322 -5.41 29.90 14.76
CA LEU A 322 -6.78 30.37 14.53
C LEU A 322 -7.27 31.38 15.57
N VAL A 323 -6.95 31.21 16.86
CA VAL A 323 -7.40 32.12 17.92
C VAL A 323 -6.43 33.29 18.10
N ALA A 324 -5.13 33.02 18.23
CA ALA A 324 -4.12 34.05 18.37
C ALA A 324 -4.03 34.91 17.09
N GLU A 325 -3.65 36.17 17.30
CA GLU A 325 -3.40 37.13 16.22
C GLU A 325 -1.89 37.39 16.15
N GLY A 326 -1.24 36.99 15.06
CA GLY A 326 0.20 37.12 14.89
C GLY A 326 0.72 36.47 13.61
N PRO A 327 2.06 36.39 13.44
CA PRO A 327 2.68 35.91 12.21
C PRO A 327 2.36 34.45 11.85
N GLU A 328 1.98 33.63 12.85
CA GLU A 328 1.62 32.23 12.66
C GLU A 328 0.11 32.04 12.36
N THR A 329 -0.69 33.11 12.38
CA THR A 329 -2.14 33.05 12.17
C THR A 329 -2.47 32.73 10.71
N TYR A 330 -3.34 31.75 10.49
CA TYR A 330 -3.81 31.37 9.17
C TYR A 330 -5.02 32.21 8.76
N HIS A 331 -4.81 33.49 8.43
CA HIS A 331 -5.90 34.46 8.18
C HIS A 331 -6.93 33.99 7.13
N GLU A 332 -6.49 33.45 6.00
CA GLU A 332 -7.40 32.96 4.95
C GLU A 332 -8.25 31.76 5.42
N ILE A 333 -7.63 30.83 6.16
CA ILE A 333 -8.33 29.67 6.72
C ILE A 333 -9.30 30.12 7.81
N LYS A 334 -8.88 31.02 8.71
CA LYS A 334 -9.72 31.63 9.75
C LYS A 334 -10.96 32.29 9.15
N ALA A 335 -10.81 33.07 8.07
CA ALA A 335 -11.92 33.68 7.35
C ALA A 335 -12.86 32.63 6.71
N ALA A 336 -12.31 31.62 6.04
CA ALA A 336 -13.10 30.56 5.41
C ALA A 336 -13.89 29.73 6.43
N LEU A 337 -13.28 29.40 7.59
CA LEU A 337 -13.92 28.66 8.68
C LEU A 337 -15.15 29.39 9.23
N ARG A 338 -15.05 30.72 9.38
CA ARG A 338 -16.15 31.57 9.84
C ARG A 338 -17.26 31.68 8.82
N GLN A 339 -16.91 31.97 7.56
CA GLN A 339 -17.91 32.26 6.52
C GLN A 339 -18.64 31.02 6.01
N SER A 340 -17.93 29.90 5.88
CA SER A 340 -18.42 28.75 5.10
C SER A 340 -18.54 27.45 5.89
N TYR A 341 -17.94 27.35 7.09
CA TYR A 341 -17.90 26.09 7.84
C TYR A 341 -18.50 26.16 9.26
N GLY A 342 -19.01 27.33 9.66
CA GLY A 342 -19.76 27.53 10.90
C GLY A 342 -18.91 27.42 12.15
N VAL A 343 -17.64 27.86 12.09
CA VAL A 343 -16.77 27.97 13.25
C VAL A 343 -16.70 29.42 13.69
N ASP A 344 -17.21 29.74 14.87
CA ASP A 344 -17.40 31.12 15.35
C ASP A 344 -16.10 31.72 15.91
N LEU A 345 -15.03 31.72 15.10
CA LEU A 345 -13.74 32.31 15.45
C LEU A 345 -13.85 33.84 15.60
N PRO A 346 -13.02 34.47 16.46
CA PRO A 346 -12.98 35.92 16.59
C PRO A 346 -12.45 36.58 15.31
N ASP A 347 -12.77 37.86 15.09
CA ASP A 347 -12.32 38.60 13.89
C ASP A 347 -10.84 38.97 13.93
N GLY A 348 -10.34 39.29 15.12
CA GLY A 348 -8.93 39.52 15.41
C GLY A 348 -8.50 38.76 16.65
N ALA A 349 -7.78 39.43 17.53
CA ALA A 349 -7.44 38.91 18.85
C ALA A 349 -8.71 38.72 19.71
N PRO A 350 -8.74 37.72 20.62
CA PRO A 350 -9.81 37.56 21.59
C PRO A 350 -10.07 38.84 22.39
N ASP A 351 -11.33 39.25 22.50
CA ASP A 351 -11.78 40.36 23.35
C ASP A 351 -12.38 39.83 24.68
N GLU A 352 -12.95 40.71 25.50
CA GLU A 352 -13.57 40.34 26.79
C GLU A 352 -14.75 39.36 26.64
N ARG A 353 -15.33 39.20 25.44
CA ARG A 353 -16.43 38.26 25.19
C ARG A 353 -15.94 36.83 24.98
N TRP A 354 -14.63 36.64 24.78
CA TRP A 354 -14.02 35.33 24.60
C TRP A 354 -13.80 34.62 25.93
N THR A 355 -14.89 34.09 26.50
CA THR A 355 -14.87 33.34 27.76
C THR A 355 -14.35 31.91 27.56
N LEU A 356 -14.09 31.21 28.67
CA LEU A 356 -13.71 29.79 28.65
C LEU A 356 -14.80 28.92 28.00
N GLU A 357 -16.06 29.20 28.28
CA GLU A 357 -17.19 28.47 27.67
C GLU A 357 -17.24 28.69 26.16
N GLU A 358 -17.03 29.94 25.73
CA GLU A 358 -16.99 30.29 24.31
C GLU A 358 -15.81 29.62 23.59
N HIS A 359 -14.62 29.67 24.19
CA HIS A 359 -13.44 28.99 23.64
C HIS A 359 -13.68 27.49 23.47
N LYS A 360 -14.28 26.84 24.47
CA LYS A 360 -14.62 25.41 24.42
C LYS A 360 -15.65 25.10 23.34
N ARG A 361 -16.68 25.93 23.21
CA ARG A 361 -17.73 25.80 22.19
C ARG A 361 -17.13 25.91 20.79
N VAL A 362 -16.31 26.92 20.53
CA VAL A 362 -15.68 27.15 19.22
C VAL A 362 -14.62 26.09 18.92
N PHE A 363 -13.86 25.64 19.91
CA PHE A 363 -12.94 24.51 19.74
C PHE A 363 -13.69 23.23 19.35
N SER A 364 -14.84 22.97 19.96
CA SER A 364 -15.72 21.86 19.56
C SER A 364 -16.20 21.98 18.11
N GLN A 365 -16.61 23.17 17.65
CA GLN A 365 -16.95 23.41 16.24
C GLN A 365 -15.76 23.17 15.30
N PHE A 366 -14.56 23.58 15.72
CA PHE A 366 -13.35 23.33 14.95
C PHE A 366 -13.05 21.82 14.83
N ILE A 367 -13.26 21.03 15.89
CA ILE A 367 -13.15 19.56 15.83
C ILE A 367 -14.12 18.98 14.80
N ASP A 368 -15.38 19.46 14.74
CA ASP A 368 -16.36 19.01 13.73
C ASP A 368 -15.93 19.37 12.29
N PHE A 369 -15.32 20.54 12.11
CA PHE A 369 -14.73 20.90 10.83
C PHE A 369 -13.59 19.93 10.47
N VAL A 370 -12.68 19.65 11.39
CA VAL A 370 -11.52 18.77 11.16
C VAL A 370 -11.99 17.35 10.83
N ASP A 371 -12.97 16.79 11.53
CA ASP A 371 -13.53 15.47 11.22
C ASP A 371 -14.07 15.38 9.78
N ARG A 372 -14.83 16.40 9.33
CA ARG A 372 -15.30 16.48 7.95
C ARG A 372 -14.15 16.68 6.96
N ASN A 373 -13.16 17.49 7.32
CA ASN A 373 -12.00 17.78 6.47
C ASN A 373 -11.14 16.54 6.23
N LEU A 374 -10.83 15.76 7.27
CA LEU A 374 -10.08 14.51 7.16
C LEU A 374 -10.81 13.44 6.33
N LYS A 375 -12.14 13.52 6.25
CA LYS A 375 -12.99 12.66 5.40
C LYS A 375 -13.17 13.17 3.97
N GLY A 376 -12.51 14.27 3.60
CA GLY A 376 -12.62 14.87 2.28
C GLY A 376 -13.97 15.54 2.00
N GLN A 377 -14.73 15.90 3.04
CA GLN A 377 -16.06 16.50 2.93
C GLN A 377 -16.05 18.05 2.95
N THR A 378 -14.87 18.67 2.85
CA THR A 378 -14.72 20.14 2.81
C THR A 378 -13.81 20.54 1.65
N GLY A 379 -13.97 21.77 1.16
CA GLY A 379 -13.16 22.29 0.05
C GLY A 379 -11.76 22.77 0.47
N ILE A 380 -11.48 22.87 1.77
CA ILE A 380 -10.15 23.21 2.30
C ILE A 380 -9.25 21.98 2.24
N ARG A 381 -8.02 22.10 1.75
CA ARG A 381 -7.04 21.00 1.79
C ARG A 381 -6.71 20.59 3.24
N VAL A 382 -6.40 19.32 3.48
CA VAL A 382 -5.95 18.87 4.82
C VAL A 382 -4.57 19.43 5.14
N ASP A 383 -4.50 20.47 5.97
CA ASP A 383 -3.23 21.06 6.39
C ASP A 383 -2.44 20.12 7.31
N ALA A 384 -1.12 20.21 7.26
CA ALA A 384 -0.24 19.38 8.09
C ALA A 384 -0.38 19.66 9.59
N ALA A 385 -0.88 20.84 9.97
CA ALA A 385 -1.12 21.21 11.36
C ALA A 385 -2.17 20.29 12.02
N TRP A 386 -3.26 19.94 11.33
CA TRP A 386 -4.33 19.10 11.90
C TRP A 386 -4.51 17.74 11.22
N ALA A 387 -3.68 17.40 10.24
CA ALA A 387 -3.58 16.04 9.71
C ALA A 387 -3.33 15.01 10.82
N SER A 388 -3.71 13.74 10.63
CA SER A 388 -3.35 12.70 11.59
C SER A 388 -1.83 12.53 11.67
N GLN A 389 -1.30 12.31 12.87
CA GLN A 389 0.14 12.07 13.04
C GLN A 389 0.55 10.78 12.35
N THR A 390 -0.36 9.81 12.28
CA THR A 390 -0.19 8.57 11.50
C THR A 390 0.11 8.89 10.04
N ALA A 391 -0.70 9.75 9.40
CA ALA A 391 -0.48 10.13 8.00
C ALA A 391 0.82 10.91 7.79
N VAL A 392 1.20 11.76 8.75
CA VAL A 392 2.48 12.49 8.70
C VAL A 392 3.66 11.53 8.79
N VAL A 393 3.66 10.61 9.75
CA VAL A 393 4.73 9.61 9.93
C VAL A 393 4.82 8.66 8.73
N GLN A 394 3.68 8.22 8.19
CA GLN A 394 3.64 7.45 6.94
C GLN A 394 4.24 8.23 5.76
N GLY A 395 4.00 9.54 5.69
CA GLY A 395 4.59 10.41 4.68
C GLY A 395 6.12 10.38 4.73
N PHE A 396 6.73 10.43 5.93
CA PHE A 396 8.18 10.36 6.10
C PHE A 396 8.78 9.13 5.39
N ALA A 397 8.12 7.98 5.49
CA ALA A 397 8.57 6.72 4.91
C ALA A 397 8.80 6.76 3.39
N GLY A 398 8.19 7.71 2.68
CA GLY A 398 8.50 7.93 1.26
C GLY A 398 9.91 8.45 0.99
N PHE A 399 10.67 8.83 2.03
CA PHE A 399 12.09 9.22 1.93
C PHE A 399 12.97 8.60 3.02
N ALA A 400 12.57 8.69 4.30
CA ALA A 400 13.30 8.17 5.44
C ALA A 400 12.35 7.80 6.58
N LEU A 401 12.65 6.70 7.26
CA LEU A 401 11.95 6.32 8.50
C LEU A 401 12.62 7.00 9.69
N PRO A 402 11.86 7.39 10.74
CA PRO A 402 12.44 7.77 12.02
C PRO A 402 13.03 6.54 12.68
N ASP A 403 14.28 6.63 13.11
CA ASP A 403 14.88 5.64 14.01
C ASP A 403 14.18 5.69 15.38
N HIS A 404 13.78 6.90 15.81
CA HIS A 404 13.11 7.14 17.09
C HIS A 404 11.77 7.85 16.92
N LEU A 405 10.71 7.23 17.41
CA LEU A 405 9.38 7.81 17.51
C LEU A 405 9.08 8.16 18.97
N LEU A 406 9.45 9.37 19.38
CA LEU A 406 9.36 9.81 20.78
C LEU A 406 7.97 10.35 21.09
N ARG A 407 7.60 10.39 22.38
CA ARG A 407 6.36 10.99 22.85
C ARG A 407 6.66 12.18 23.74
N GLU A 408 5.87 13.23 23.59
CA GLU A 408 6.03 14.46 24.36
C GLU A 408 5.92 14.26 25.88
N ASP A 409 4.99 13.42 26.34
CA ASP A 409 4.77 13.12 27.77
C ASP A 409 5.94 12.33 28.40
N GLN A 410 6.78 11.71 27.58
CA GLN A 410 7.97 10.94 27.98
C GLN A 410 9.24 11.51 27.35
N LEU A 411 9.22 12.77 26.93
CA LEU A 411 10.23 13.33 26.04
C LEU A 411 11.64 13.29 26.63
N THR A 412 11.78 13.67 27.90
CA THR A 412 13.06 13.63 28.62
C THR A 412 13.66 12.22 28.66
N GLN A 413 12.84 11.19 28.89
CA GLN A 413 13.30 9.80 28.89
C GLN A 413 13.70 9.34 27.48
N GLY A 414 12.88 9.65 26.49
CA GLY A 414 13.15 9.30 25.09
C GLY A 414 14.42 9.95 24.56
N LEU A 415 14.59 11.24 24.83
CA LEU A 415 15.80 11.98 24.43
C LEU A 415 17.04 11.52 25.17
N ARG A 416 16.93 11.01 26.40
CA ARG A 416 18.07 10.41 27.10
C ARG A 416 18.63 9.22 26.31
N GLY A 417 17.77 8.29 25.90
CA GLY A 417 18.21 7.15 25.07
C GLY A 417 18.82 7.59 23.74
N LEU A 418 18.24 8.60 23.08
CA LEU A 418 18.80 9.16 21.85
C LEU A 418 20.19 9.80 22.08
N LYS A 419 20.37 10.53 23.18
CA LYS A 419 21.67 11.12 23.55
C LYS A 419 22.72 10.05 23.80
N ASP A 420 22.37 8.99 24.53
CA ASP A 420 23.27 7.88 24.84
C ASP A 420 23.75 7.19 23.54
N GLU A 421 22.84 6.97 22.58
CA GLU A 421 23.18 6.41 21.26
C GLU A 421 24.11 7.30 20.42
N LEU A 422 23.98 8.62 20.58
CA LEU A 422 24.79 9.62 19.87
C LEU A 422 26.08 9.98 20.61
N GLY A 423 26.29 9.45 21.83
CA GLY A 423 27.45 9.77 22.67
C GLY A 423 27.46 11.21 23.17
N ILE A 424 26.27 11.79 23.43
CA ILE A 424 26.10 13.17 23.89
C ILE A 424 25.95 13.18 25.42
N ASP A 425 27.02 13.48 26.14
CA ASP A 425 27.01 13.55 27.61
C ASP A 425 26.58 14.93 28.15
N ASP A 426 26.03 14.91 29.37
CA ASP A 426 25.83 16.07 30.26
C ASP A 426 25.35 17.37 29.58
N SER A 427 24.09 17.37 29.11
CA SER A 427 23.49 18.50 28.39
C SER A 427 22.02 18.64 28.73
N PRO A 428 21.48 19.88 28.75
CA PRO A 428 20.09 20.13 29.13
C PRO A 428 19.12 19.43 28.19
N PHE A 429 17.92 19.14 28.70
CA PHE A 429 16.79 18.69 27.90
C PHE A 429 16.00 19.90 27.37
N PRO A 430 15.20 19.75 26.31
CA PRO A 430 14.34 20.83 25.84
C PRO A 430 13.43 21.33 26.95
N GLU A 431 13.23 22.64 27.01
CA GLU A 431 12.26 23.24 27.91
C GLU A 431 10.83 22.79 27.52
N ALA A 432 9.98 22.56 28.52
CA ALA A 432 8.58 22.28 28.27
C ALA A 432 7.92 23.47 27.55
N GLU A 433 7.10 23.20 26.53
CA GLU A 433 6.37 24.28 25.88
C GLU A 433 5.42 24.97 26.87
N GLN A 434 5.26 26.28 26.70
CA GLN A 434 4.32 27.07 27.49
C GLN A 434 2.89 26.59 27.22
N ALA A 435 2.04 26.68 28.24
CA ALA A 435 0.64 26.34 28.10
C ALA A 435 -0.04 27.24 27.06
N ASP A 436 -0.92 26.63 26.25
CA ASP A 436 -1.70 27.33 25.24
C ASP A 436 -2.44 28.55 25.82
N GLN A 437 -2.54 29.60 25.02
CA GLN A 437 -3.24 30.84 25.35
C GLN A 437 -4.38 31.09 24.36
N PRO A 438 -5.51 31.70 24.76
CA PRO A 438 -5.76 32.36 26.06
C PRO A 438 -6.13 31.42 27.22
N PHE A 439 -6.44 30.15 26.94
CA PHE A 439 -6.77 29.16 27.97
C PHE A 439 -5.92 27.91 27.76
N ALA A 440 -5.41 27.34 28.85
CA ALA A 440 -4.67 26.09 28.78
C ALA A 440 -5.63 24.91 28.50
N LEU A 441 -5.14 23.87 27.82
CA LEU A 441 -5.97 22.68 27.55
C LEU A 441 -6.57 22.08 28.83
N ALA A 442 -5.84 22.09 29.96
CA ALA A 442 -6.35 21.59 31.24
C ALA A 442 -7.64 22.29 31.72
N GLN A 443 -7.88 23.55 31.31
CA GLN A 443 -9.09 24.30 31.64
C GLN A 443 -10.25 23.99 30.68
N VAL A 444 -9.93 23.64 29.43
CA VAL A 444 -10.90 23.42 28.35
C VAL A 444 -11.35 21.96 28.28
N TYR A 445 -10.44 21.04 28.62
CA TYR A 445 -10.58 19.61 28.46
C TYR A 445 -11.74 19.03 29.26
N ASP A 446 -12.52 18.17 28.62
CA ASP A 446 -13.51 17.32 29.27
C ASP A 446 -13.66 15.98 28.52
N THR A 447 -14.50 15.10 29.07
CA THR A 447 -14.77 13.78 28.51
C THR A 447 -15.44 13.86 27.12
N ASP A 448 -16.24 14.88 26.86
CA ASP A 448 -16.98 15.00 25.60
C ASP A 448 -16.04 15.38 24.45
N LEU A 449 -15.13 16.34 24.67
CA LEU A 449 -14.06 16.69 23.74
C LEU A 449 -13.13 15.51 23.49
N GLU A 450 -12.74 14.76 24.53
CA GLU A 450 -11.92 13.55 24.40
C GLU A 450 -12.59 12.52 23.49
N GLN A 451 -13.88 12.21 23.71
CA GLN A 451 -14.62 11.26 22.88
C GLN A 451 -14.71 11.73 21.43
N LYS A 452 -14.96 13.02 21.21
CA LYS A 452 -15.05 13.62 19.88
C LYS A 452 -13.72 13.52 19.13
N LEU A 453 -12.62 13.91 19.77
CA LEU A 453 -11.27 13.84 19.19
C LEU A 453 -10.78 12.42 19.00
N ARG A 454 -11.13 11.49 19.90
CA ARG A 454 -10.86 10.06 19.72
C ARG A 454 -11.57 9.50 18.50
N LYS A 455 -12.78 9.97 18.18
CA LYS A 455 -13.48 9.61 16.95
C LYS A 455 -12.81 10.22 15.71
N THR A 456 -12.46 11.51 15.76
CA THR A 456 -11.80 12.23 14.66
C THR A 456 -10.42 11.64 14.34
N TYR A 457 -9.60 11.37 15.36
CA TYR A 457 -8.24 10.84 15.25
C TYR A 457 -8.13 9.37 15.65
N GLN A 458 -9.17 8.56 15.38
CA GLN A 458 -9.21 7.15 15.76
C GLN A 458 -7.93 6.39 15.35
N ARG A 459 -7.38 6.73 14.19
CA ARG A 459 -6.13 6.15 13.67
C ARG A 459 -4.93 6.45 14.57
N ASP A 460 -4.77 7.67 15.06
CA ASP A 460 -3.66 8.02 15.95
C ASP A 460 -3.79 7.29 17.29
N TYR A 461 -5.00 7.22 17.85
CA TYR A 461 -5.25 6.46 19.08
C TYR A 461 -4.95 4.97 18.92
N MET A 462 -5.35 4.37 17.80
CA MET A 462 -5.13 2.96 17.54
C MET A 462 -3.64 2.67 17.25
N MET A 463 -3.03 3.42 16.33
CA MET A 463 -1.65 3.18 15.87
C MET A 463 -0.61 3.47 16.95
N PHE A 464 -0.84 4.51 17.76
CA PHE A 464 0.09 4.92 18.80
C PHE A 464 -0.41 4.59 20.21
N GLY A 465 -1.50 3.87 20.37
CA GLY A 465 -1.98 3.40 21.68
C GLY A 465 -2.25 4.51 22.70
N PHE A 466 -2.69 5.70 22.26
CA PHE A 466 -2.98 6.80 23.18
C PHE A 466 -4.13 6.44 24.15
N LYS A 467 -3.92 6.74 25.44
CA LYS A 467 -4.95 6.75 26.48
C LYS A 467 -5.66 8.11 26.47
N PRO A 468 -6.79 8.28 27.20
CA PRO A 468 -7.36 9.61 27.40
C PRO A 468 -6.32 10.61 27.90
N TRP A 469 -6.42 11.87 27.45
CA TRP A 469 -5.43 12.87 27.82
C TRP A 469 -5.34 13.02 29.35
N GLY A 470 -4.11 13.07 29.87
CA GLY A 470 -3.82 13.19 31.31
C GLY A 470 -3.92 11.89 32.11
N LYS A 471 -4.01 10.71 31.48
CA LYS A 471 -4.10 9.39 32.15
C LYS A 471 -3.00 8.39 31.81
#